data_AF-A0A2S9YW93-F1
#
_entry.id   AF-A0A2S9YW93-F1
#
_cell.length_a   1.000
_cell.length_b   1.000
_cell.length_c   1.000
_cell.angle_alpha   90.00
_cell.angle_beta   90.00
_cell.angle_gamma   90.00
#
_symmetry.space_group_name_H-M   'P 1'
#
loop_
_entity.id
_entity.type
_entity.pdbx_description
1 polymer ?
#
loop_
_entity_poly.entity_id
_entity_poly.type
_entity_poly.pdbx_seq_one_letter_code
_entity_poly.pdbx_strand_id
1 'polypeptide(L)'
;MKLRPRTLGSGYELVVITSPQQLEGGSDGVGGFMRDGTPVPRHVAQMLACDSARVDVVVGEHGELLDVGRSTRTIPSAIGRALWLRDGGCRVPGCSRNQHLHGHHIPGWAEGGPTSLANLVLVCPGHHRMIHECSLSCEIRDGKLVFLDQRGRDIPATPASAATGYDLEELELFLREADLHIDPAMTAPKWDGRPVDLADTLGWLFIAEQTCAAGSCAHA
;
A
#
# COMPACT_ATOMS: atom_id res chain seq x y z
N MET A 1 -1.52 38.84 -25.74
CA MET A 1 -1.19 38.82 -24.30
C MET A 1 -2.15 37.84 -23.61
N LYS A 2 -1.75 36.57 -23.44
CA LYS A 2 -2.64 35.52 -22.88
C LYS A 2 -2.50 35.53 -21.36
N LEU A 3 -3.55 35.95 -20.66
CA LEU A 3 -3.65 35.92 -19.20
C LEU A 3 -3.61 34.46 -18.73
N ARG A 4 -2.56 34.08 -18.00
CA ARG A 4 -2.51 32.80 -17.27
C ARG A 4 -3.14 33.02 -15.88
N PRO A 5 -4.16 32.27 -15.48
CA PRO A 5 -4.71 32.38 -14.13
C PRO A 5 -3.66 31.92 -13.11
N ARG A 6 -3.47 32.70 -12.04
CA ARG A 6 -2.63 32.34 -10.89
C ARG A 6 -3.48 31.56 -9.89
N THR A 7 -3.19 30.28 -9.71
CA THR A 7 -3.70 29.49 -8.59
C THR A 7 -2.67 29.49 -7.46
N LEU A 8 -3.12 29.80 -6.24
CA LEU A 8 -2.32 29.85 -5.02
C LEU A 8 -2.15 28.45 -4.41
N GLY A 9 -1.56 27.51 -5.15
CA GLY A 9 -1.21 26.18 -4.67
C GLY A 9 0.29 25.96 -4.75
N SER A 10 0.95 25.67 -3.64
CA SER A 10 2.35 25.23 -3.64
C SER A 10 2.45 23.81 -4.16
N GLY A 11 2.56 23.62 -5.48
CA GLY A 11 2.71 22.29 -6.08
C GLY A 11 2.71 22.31 -7.60
N TYR A 12 3.39 21.33 -8.19
CA TYR A 12 3.27 20.98 -9.61
C TYR A 12 1.82 20.58 -9.93
N GLU A 13 1.30 21.02 -11.08
CA GLU A 13 -0.04 20.68 -11.55
C GLU A 13 0.05 19.56 -12.60
N LEU A 14 -0.53 18.41 -12.30
CA LEU A 14 -0.64 17.28 -13.23
C LEU A 14 -2.07 17.23 -13.78
N VAL A 15 -2.21 17.36 -15.10
CA VAL A 15 -3.50 17.24 -15.78
C VAL A 15 -3.58 15.87 -16.44
N VAL A 16 -4.46 15.01 -15.91
CA VAL A 16 -4.81 13.72 -16.50
C VAL A 16 -6.20 13.81 -17.09
N ILE A 17 -6.33 13.47 -18.36
CA ILE A 17 -7.61 13.39 -19.07
C ILE A 17 -8.07 11.93 -19.00
N THR A 18 -9.22 11.70 -18.40
CA THR A 18 -9.79 10.37 -18.17
C THR A 18 -11.33 10.42 -18.28
N SER A 19 -11.94 9.35 -18.77
CA SER A 19 -13.39 9.13 -18.74
C SER A 19 -13.77 8.11 -17.65
N PRO A 20 -15.03 8.10 -17.17
CA PRO A 20 -15.50 7.07 -16.23
C PRO A 20 -15.22 5.64 -16.74
N GLN A 21 -15.46 5.39 -18.03
CA GLN A 21 -15.21 4.08 -18.65
C GLN A 21 -13.72 3.69 -18.65
N GLN A 22 -12.81 4.67 -18.69
CA GLN A 22 -11.37 4.41 -18.54
C GLN A 22 -10.96 4.10 -17.09
N LEU A 23 -11.83 4.31 -16.12
CA LEU A 23 -11.58 3.92 -14.73
C LEU A 23 -12.24 2.58 -14.36
N GLU A 24 -13.16 2.08 -15.19
CA GLU A 24 -13.84 0.78 -15.03
C GLU A 24 -12.94 -0.39 -15.47
N GLY A 25 -12.80 -1.42 -14.62
CA GLY A 25 -12.02 -2.65 -14.91
C GLY A 25 -10.86 -2.93 -13.93
N GLY A 26 -10.14 -4.04 -14.12
CA GLY A 26 -8.99 -4.44 -13.29
C GLY A 26 -7.72 -3.57 -13.47
N SER A 27 -6.64 -3.89 -12.75
CA SER A 27 -5.38 -3.12 -12.70
C SER A 27 -4.71 -2.87 -14.07
N ASP A 28 -5.00 -3.74 -15.04
CA ASP A 28 -4.41 -3.73 -16.36
C ASP A 28 -5.21 -2.80 -17.30
N GLY A 29 -4.52 -1.81 -17.88
CA GLY A 29 -5.10 -0.92 -18.87
C GLY A 29 -4.65 0.54 -18.77
N VAL A 30 -5.09 1.33 -19.74
CA VAL A 30 -4.85 2.78 -19.79
C VAL A 30 -6.03 3.49 -19.13
N GLY A 31 -5.79 4.12 -17.97
CA GLY A 31 -6.81 4.86 -17.25
C GLY A 31 -6.95 6.32 -17.63
N GLY A 32 -6.13 6.80 -18.56
CA GLY A 32 -6.18 8.17 -19.02
C GLY A 32 -4.89 8.53 -19.75
N PHE A 33 -4.79 9.80 -20.13
CA PHE A 33 -3.63 10.34 -20.80
C PHE A 33 -3.20 11.64 -20.14
N MET A 34 -1.89 11.85 -20.07
CA MET A 34 -1.35 13.17 -19.77
C MET A 34 -1.64 14.12 -20.93
N ARG A 35 -1.47 15.43 -20.70
CA ARG A 35 -1.69 16.47 -21.72
C ARG A 35 -0.89 16.25 -23.00
N ASP A 36 0.29 15.65 -22.92
CA ASP A 36 1.16 15.34 -24.06
C ASP A 36 0.80 14.03 -24.77
N GLY A 37 -0.25 13.34 -24.33
CA GLY A 37 -0.69 12.06 -24.88
C GLY A 37 -0.02 10.85 -24.24
N THR A 38 0.85 11.02 -23.24
CA THR A 38 1.46 9.89 -22.53
C THR A 38 0.38 9.08 -21.81
N PRO A 39 0.27 7.76 -22.05
CA PRO A 39 -0.71 6.93 -21.37
C PRO A 39 -0.39 6.83 -19.89
N VAL A 40 -1.42 7.00 -19.06
CA VAL A 40 -1.34 6.82 -17.61
C VAL A 40 -1.93 5.44 -17.28
N PRO A 41 -1.19 4.58 -16.57
CA PRO A 41 -1.73 3.29 -16.13
C PRO A 41 -3.00 3.48 -15.31
N ARG A 42 -3.96 2.56 -15.42
CA ARG A 42 -5.27 2.68 -14.76
C ARG A 42 -5.18 2.89 -13.26
N HIS A 43 -4.37 2.09 -12.58
CA HIS A 43 -4.14 2.23 -11.15
C HIS A 43 -3.61 3.63 -10.77
N VAL A 44 -2.78 4.26 -11.62
CA VAL A 44 -2.30 5.63 -11.40
C VAL A 44 -3.43 6.64 -11.59
N ALA A 45 -4.24 6.48 -12.64
CA ALA A 45 -5.39 7.35 -12.87
C ALA A 45 -6.43 7.24 -11.74
N GLN A 46 -6.68 6.04 -11.21
CA GLN A 46 -7.56 5.80 -10.05
C GLN A 46 -6.98 6.39 -8.76
N MET A 47 -5.67 6.24 -8.52
CA MET A 47 -4.96 6.91 -7.41
C MET A 47 -5.15 8.42 -7.47
N LEU A 48 -4.86 9.02 -8.63
CA LEU A 48 -5.00 10.45 -8.83
C LEU A 48 -6.46 10.90 -8.70
N ALA A 49 -7.41 10.14 -9.22
CA ALA A 49 -8.84 10.42 -9.07
C ALA A 49 -9.29 10.33 -7.60
N CYS A 50 -8.62 9.51 -6.79
CA CYS A 50 -8.86 9.47 -5.34
C CYS A 50 -8.21 10.64 -4.60
N ASP A 51 -6.95 10.97 -4.86
CA ASP A 51 -6.20 11.90 -4.01
C ASP A 51 -6.19 13.36 -4.48
N SER A 52 -6.62 13.65 -5.72
CA SER A 52 -6.50 14.98 -6.32
C SER A 52 -7.83 15.73 -6.46
N ALA A 53 -7.74 17.06 -6.49
CA ALA A 53 -8.85 17.90 -6.91
C ALA A 53 -9.09 17.68 -8.41
N ARG A 54 -10.25 17.12 -8.76
CA ARG A 54 -10.65 16.90 -10.16
C ARG A 54 -11.44 18.10 -10.68
N VAL A 55 -11.29 18.35 -11.98
CA VAL A 55 -12.19 19.23 -12.73
C VAL A 55 -13.03 18.33 -13.62
N ASP A 56 -14.34 18.38 -13.43
CA ASP A 56 -15.28 17.58 -14.19
C ASP A 56 -15.59 18.36 -15.46
N VAL A 57 -15.31 17.74 -16.59
CA VAL A 57 -15.52 18.35 -17.89
C VAL A 57 -16.61 17.57 -18.60
N VAL A 58 -17.71 18.24 -18.93
CA VAL A 58 -18.73 17.69 -19.80
C VAL A 58 -18.32 18.03 -21.22
N VAL A 59 -18.17 17.00 -22.06
CA VAL A 59 -17.80 17.13 -23.46
C VAL A 59 -19.03 16.80 -24.31
N GLY A 60 -19.32 17.63 -25.30
CA GLY A 60 -20.41 17.42 -26.24
C GLY A 60 -20.05 16.41 -27.32
N GLU A 61 -21.03 16.09 -28.18
CA GLU A 61 -20.90 15.02 -29.17
C GLU A 61 -19.76 15.24 -30.18
N HIS A 62 -19.26 16.46 -30.33
CA HIS A 62 -18.21 16.83 -31.29
C HIS A 62 -16.88 17.18 -30.59
N GLY A 63 -16.72 16.82 -29.31
CA GLY A 63 -15.49 17.09 -28.55
C GLY A 63 -15.42 18.51 -27.96
N GLU A 64 -16.49 19.29 -28.06
CA GLU A 64 -16.59 20.63 -27.49
C GLU A 64 -16.77 20.58 -25.96
N LEU A 65 -16.09 21.48 -25.25
CA LEU A 65 -16.26 21.61 -23.80
C LEU A 65 -17.61 22.28 -23.53
N LEU A 66 -18.58 21.53 -23.02
CA LEU A 66 -19.92 22.01 -22.71
C LEU A 66 -20.01 22.62 -21.31
N ASP A 67 -19.29 22.07 -20.35
CA ASP A 67 -19.23 22.59 -18.97
C ASP A 67 -17.90 22.22 -18.28
N VAL A 68 -17.44 23.10 -17.40
CA VAL A 68 -16.24 22.92 -16.58
C VAL A 68 -16.65 23.11 -15.12
N GLY A 69 -17.15 22.03 -14.53
CA GLY A 69 -17.51 21.99 -13.12
C GLY A 69 -16.27 21.83 -12.23
N ARG A 70 -16.10 22.71 -11.24
CA ARG A 70 -15.09 22.50 -10.19
C ARG A 70 -15.65 21.53 -9.14
N SER A 71 -15.48 20.23 -9.36
CA SER A 71 -15.91 19.21 -8.42
C SER A 71 -14.80 18.97 -7.39
N THR A 72 -14.87 19.65 -6.24
CA THR A 72 -13.90 19.40 -5.15
C THR A 72 -14.33 18.18 -4.35
N ARG A 73 -13.64 17.06 -4.62
CA ARG A 73 -13.69 15.77 -3.89
C ARG A 73 -12.76 15.76 -2.66
N THR A 74 -12.27 16.92 -2.22
CA THR A 74 -11.46 16.99 -1.01
C THR A 74 -12.31 16.44 0.13
N ILE A 75 -11.89 15.32 0.74
CA ILE A 75 -12.55 14.80 1.94
C ILE A 75 -12.70 15.98 2.89
N PRO A 76 -13.94 16.42 3.19
CA PRO A 76 -14.14 17.59 4.02
C PRO A 76 -13.38 17.41 5.32
N SER A 77 -12.75 18.47 5.83
CA SER A 77 -11.90 18.36 7.02
C SER A 77 -12.64 17.73 8.22
N ALA A 78 -13.97 17.91 8.31
CA ALA A 78 -14.83 17.25 9.28
C ALA A 78 -14.86 15.72 9.12
N ILE A 79 -15.04 15.21 7.89
CA ILE A 79 -14.99 13.76 7.60
C ILE A 79 -13.57 13.24 7.83
N GLY A 80 -12.55 13.99 7.43
CA GLY A 80 -11.14 13.65 7.68
C GLY A 80 -10.85 13.47 9.17
N ARG A 81 -11.28 14.41 10.03
CA ARG A 81 -11.14 14.28 11.48
C ARG A 81 -11.90 13.08 12.04
N ALA A 82 -13.12 12.85 11.57
CA ALA A 82 -13.93 11.69 11.99
C ALA A 82 -13.26 10.36 11.61
N LEU A 83 -12.66 10.29 10.43
CA LEU A 83 -11.86 9.15 9.98
C LEU A 83 -10.65 8.91 10.90
N TRP A 84 -9.90 9.97 11.22
CA TRP A 84 -8.77 9.88 12.13
C TRP A 84 -9.15 9.35 13.51
N LEU A 85 -10.27 9.81 14.08
CA LEU A 85 -10.78 9.32 15.37
C LEU A 85 -11.27 7.88 15.31
N ARG A 86 -11.95 7.48 14.23
CA ARG A 86 -12.48 6.13 14.05
C ARG A 86 -11.39 5.10 13.78
N ASP A 87 -10.41 5.47 12.95
CA ASP A 87 -9.45 4.53 12.39
C ASP A 87 -8.12 4.51 13.14
N GLY A 88 -7.72 5.62 13.78
CA GLY A 88 -6.51 5.73 14.61
C GLY A 88 -5.17 5.51 13.88
N GLY A 89 -5.21 5.12 12.61
CA GLY A 89 -4.06 4.68 11.84
C GLY A 89 -4.50 4.07 10.51
N CYS A 90 -3.53 3.58 9.75
CA CYS A 90 -3.80 2.75 8.58
C CYS A 90 -4.57 1.50 9.01
N ARG A 91 -5.73 1.24 8.41
CA ARG A 91 -6.62 0.13 8.80
C ARG A 91 -6.19 -1.24 8.29
N VAL A 92 -5.21 -1.30 7.38
CA VAL A 92 -4.64 -2.56 6.91
C VAL A 92 -4.03 -3.33 8.09
N PRO A 93 -4.42 -4.59 8.31
CA PRO A 93 -3.86 -5.48 9.33
C PRO A 93 -2.33 -5.45 9.38
N GLY A 94 -1.78 -5.36 10.59
CA GLY A 94 -0.33 -5.33 10.83
C GLY A 94 0.36 -4.01 10.48
N CYS A 95 -0.34 -3.02 9.92
CA CYS A 95 0.25 -1.70 9.67
C CYS A 95 0.19 -0.82 10.92
N SER A 96 1.35 -0.36 11.39
CA SER A 96 1.47 0.56 12.54
C SER A 96 1.50 2.05 12.15
N ARG A 97 1.31 2.37 10.87
CA ARG A 97 1.46 3.74 10.37
C ARG A 97 0.28 4.61 10.79
N ASN A 98 0.58 5.70 11.50
CA ASN A 98 -0.39 6.62 12.09
C ASN A 98 -0.22 8.08 11.63
N GLN A 99 0.56 8.31 10.57
CA GLN A 99 0.80 9.63 9.99
C GLN A 99 0.82 9.55 8.47
N HIS A 100 0.51 10.68 7.82
CA HIS A 100 0.46 10.81 6.36
C HIS A 100 -0.52 9.78 5.76
N LEU A 101 -1.76 9.78 6.24
CA LEU A 101 -2.79 8.84 5.80
C LEU A 101 -3.76 9.50 4.83
N HIS A 102 -4.32 8.69 3.94
CA HIS A 102 -5.28 9.07 2.91
C HIS A 102 -6.60 8.36 3.16
N GLY A 103 -7.71 9.03 2.86
CA GLY A 103 -9.03 8.39 2.85
C GLY A 103 -9.26 7.71 1.52
N HIS A 104 -9.44 6.39 1.55
CA HIS A 104 -9.75 5.56 0.39
C HIS A 104 -11.23 5.18 0.38
N HIS A 105 -11.87 5.19 -0.80
CA HIS A 105 -13.30 4.91 -0.98
C HIS A 105 -13.58 3.42 -1.16
N ILE A 106 -14.61 2.88 -0.50
CA ILE A 106 -15.03 1.46 -0.57
C ILE A 106 -16.56 1.36 -0.71
N PRO A 107 -17.12 1.08 -1.90
CA PRO A 107 -16.46 0.93 -3.21
C PRO A 107 -15.82 2.24 -3.70
N GLY A 108 -14.97 2.11 -4.72
CA GLY A 108 -14.20 3.20 -5.28
C GLY A 108 -15.10 4.34 -5.77
N TRP A 109 -14.60 5.57 -5.70
CA TRP A 109 -15.38 6.72 -6.17
C TRP A 109 -15.67 6.67 -7.67
N ALA A 110 -14.74 6.13 -8.47
CA ALA A 110 -14.95 5.92 -9.90
C ALA A 110 -16.14 5.00 -10.20
N GLU A 111 -16.50 4.13 -9.25
CA GLU A 111 -17.64 3.22 -9.31
C GLU A 111 -18.91 3.86 -8.72
N GLY A 112 -18.88 5.17 -8.39
CA GLY A 112 -20.00 5.89 -7.80
C GLY A 112 -20.02 5.92 -6.26
N GLY A 113 -18.95 5.45 -5.59
CA GLY A 113 -18.86 5.45 -4.13
C GLY A 113 -18.99 6.85 -3.51
N PRO A 114 -19.94 7.10 -2.58
CA PRO A 114 -20.16 8.42 -2.00
C PRO A 114 -19.01 8.86 -1.10
N THR A 115 -18.71 10.17 -1.05
CA THR A 115 -17.78 10.72 -0.05
C THR A 115 -18.49 10.83 1.30
N SER A 116 -18.54 9.72 2.03
CA SER A 116 -19.15 9.61 3.36
C SER A 116 -18.21 8.86 4.30
N LEU A 117 -18.38 9.06 5.62
CA LEU A 117 -17.58 8.36 6.62
C LEU A 117 -17.70 6.84 6.47
N ALA A 118 -18.89 6.32 6.16
CA ALA A 118 -19.15 4.89 6.00
C ALA A 118 -18.45 4.27 4.78
N ASN A 119 -18.24 5.06 3.73
CA ASN A 119 -17.61 4.61 2.48
C ASN A 119 -16.11 4.92 2.43
N LEU A 120 -15.53 5.43 3.51
CA LEU A 120 -14.13 5.84 3.55
C LEU A 120 -13.36 5.02 4.57
N VAL A 121 -12.08 4.77 4.30
CA VAL A 121 -11.12 4.16 5.22
C VAL A 121 -9.79 4.90 5.21
N LEU A 122 -9.10 5.03 6.36
CA LEU A 122 -7.72 5.49 6.38
C LEU A 122 -6.72 4.39 5.99
N VAL A 123 -5.88 4.72 5.02
CA VAL A 123 -4.76 3.88 4.57
C VAL A 123 -3.50 4.73 4.40
N CYS A 124 -2.32 4.11 4.58
CA CYS A 124 -1.05 4.77 4.31
C CYS A 124 -0.76 4.82 2.81
N PRO A 125 0.20 5.63 2.32
CA PRO A 125 0.44 5.79 0.89
C PRO A 125 0.84 4.47 0.20
N GLY A 126 1.61 3.63 0.90
CA GLY A 126 2.01 2.31 0.39
C GLY A 126 0.80 1.39 0.19
N HIS A 127 -0.05 1.25 1.21
CA HIS A 127 -1.26 0.44 1.09
C HIS A 127 -2.31 1.04 0.16
N HIS A 128 -2.40 2.37 0.08
CA HIS A 128 -3.27 3.03 -0.89
C HIS A 128 -2.89 2.61 -2.31
N ARG A 129 -1.59 2.69 -2.64
CA ARG A 129 -1.06 2.23 -3.91
C ARG A 129 -1.33 0.74 -4.16
N MET A 130 -1.10 -0.13 -3.19
CA MET A 130 -1.37 -1.57 -3.32
C MET A 130 -2.84 -1.87 -3.64
N ILE A 131 -3.77 -1.07 -3.10
CA ILE A 131 -5.19 -1.21 -3.40
C ILE A 131 -5.47 -0.88 -4.88
N HIS A 132 -4.91 0.22 -5.37
CA HIS A 132 -5.05 0.61 -6.78
C HIS A 132 -4.35 -0.36 -7.73
N GLU A 133 -3.22 -0.95 -7.32
CA GLU A 133 -2.50 -1.98 -8.08
C GLU A 133 -3.16 -3.37 -7.99
N CYS A 134 -4.35 -3.48 -7.36
CA CYS A 134 -5.08 -4.73 -7.13
C CYS A 134 -4.25 -5.83 -6.42
N SER A 135 -3.15 -5.46 -5.77
CA SER A 135 -2.32 -6.36 -4.96
C SER A 135 -2.84 -6.51 -3.53
N LEU A 136 -3.70 -5.57 -3.13
CA LEU A 136 -4.50 -5.56 -1.92
C LEU A 136 -5.92 -5.15 -2.34
N SER A 137 -6.95 -5.63 -1.68
CA SER A 137 -8.30 -5.07 -1.84
C SER A 137 -8.98 -4.95 -0.49
N CYS A 138 -10.04 -4.13 -0.44
CA CYS A 138 -10.79 -3.91 0.78
C CYS A 138 -12.27 -3.80 0.47
N GLU A 139 -13.09 -4.43 1.30
CA GLU A 139 -14.53 -4.45 1.15
C GLU A 139 -15.23 -4.51 2.52
N ILE A 140 -16.52 -4.18 2.52
CA ILE A 140 -17.35 -4.26 3.71
C ILE A 140 -18.16 -5.55 3.65
N ARG A 141 -17.81 -6.54 4.48
CA ARG A 141 -18.58 -7.79 4.67
C ARG A 141 -19.26 -7.77 6.04
N ASP A 142 -20.57 -7.97 6.09
CA ASP A 142 -21.35 -7.97 7.34
C ASP A 142 -21.11 -6.73 8.22
N GLY A 143 -20.95 -5.56 7.58
CA GLY A 143 -20.67 -4.29 8.26
C GLY A 143 -19.23 -4.15 8.79
N LYS A 144 -18.34 -5.10 8.48
CA LYS A 144 -16.92 -5.08 8.88
C LYS A 144 -16.04 -4.85 7.66
N LEU A 145 -15.04 -4.00 7.85
CA LEU A 145 -13.96 -3.81 6.89
C LEU A 145 -13.06 -5.05 6.87
N VAL A 146 -12.96 -5.69 5.71
CA VAL A 146 -12.09 -6.84 5.45
C VAL A 146 -11.09 -6.45 4.37
N PHE A 147 -9.84 -6.85 4.56
CA PHE A 147 -8.78 -6.72 3.55
C PHE A 147 -8.46 -8.08 2.96
N LEU A 148 -8.22 -8.13 1.66
CA LEU A 148 -7.90 -9.33 0.91
C LEU A 148 -6.55 -9.16 0.22
N ASP A 149 -5.74 -10.22 0.22
CA ASP A 149 -4.51 -10.26 -0.55
C ASP A 149 -4.77 -10.36 -2.07
N GLN A 150 -3.72 -10.30 -2.88
CA GLN A 150 -3.77 -10.46 -4.34
C GLN A 150 -4.41 -11.77 -4.83
N ARG A 151 -4.58 -12.77 -3.96
CA ARG A 151 -5.23 -14.05 -4.25
C ARG A 151 -6.69 -14.09 -3.77
N GLY A 152 -7.21 -12.97 -3.27
CA GLY A 152 -8.56 -12.86 -2.71
C GLY A 152 -8.71 -13.50 -1.33
N ARG A 153 -7.60 -13.75 -0.61
CA ARG A 153 -7.65 -14.35 0.73
C ARG A 153 -7.71 -13.28 1.80
N ASP A 154 -8.56 -13.47 2.80
CA ASP A 154 -8.66 -12.59 3.97
C ASP A 154 -7.31 -12.42 4.65
N ILE A 155 -6.96 -11.17 4.91
CA ILE A 155 -5.83 -10.79 5.75
C ILE A 155 -6.40 -10.51 7.14
N PRO A 156 -6.26 -11.43 8.10
CA PRO A 156 -6.80 -11.22 9.44
C PRO A 156 -5.96 -10.19 10.20
N ALA A 157 -6.60 -9.44 11.11
CA ALA A 157 -5.92 -8.52 12.03
C ALA A 157 -4.86 -9.21 12.89
N THR A 158 -5.09 -10.48 13.21
CA THR A 158 -4.18 -11.35 13.93
C THR A 158 -4.02 -12.61 13.09
N PRO A 159 -2.80 -12.99 12.67
CA PRO A 159 -2.59 -14.25 11.98
C PRO A 159 -3.09 -15.40 12.87
N ALA A 160 -3.77 -16.37 12.27
CA ALA A 160 -4.09 -17.60 12.98
C ALA A 160 -2.79 -18.20 13.51
N SER A 161 -2.78 -18.61 14.77
CA SER A 161 -1.66 -19.38 15.30
C SER A 161 -1.52 -20.60 14.40
N ALA A 162 -0.33 -20.80 13.83
CA ALA A 162 -0.06 -22.01 13.09
C ALA A 162 -0.28 -23.16 14.07
N ALA A 163 -1.26 -24.02 13.79
CA ALA A 163 -1.33 -25.30 14.46
C ALA A 163 -0.08 -26.04 14.01
N THR A 164 0.99 -25.94 14.81
CA THR A 164 2.32 -26.43 14.44
C THR A 164 2.32 -27.93 14.24
N GLY A 165 1.28 -28.65 14.69
CA GLY A 165 1.19 -30.11 14.65
C GLY A 165 2.17 -30.77 15.62
N TYR A 166 3.26 -30.09 15.96
CA TYR A 166 4.17 -30.44 17.04
C TYR A 166 3.51 -30.21 18.39
N ASP A 167 3.56 -31.25 19.21
CA ASP A 167 3.42 -31.12 20.64
C ASP A 167 4.54 -30.21 21.14
N LEU A 168 4.20 -29.19 21.92
CA LEU A 168 5.20 -28.28 22.50
C LEU A 168 6.18 -29.07 23.38
N GLU A 169 5.74 -30.18 23.98
CA GLU A 169 6.61 -31.09 24.74
C GLU A 169 7.62 -31.80 23.85
N GLU A 170 7.23 -32.26 22.65
CA GLU A 170 8.13 -32.91 21.69
C GLU A 170 9.16 -31.92 21.13
N LEU A 171 8.74 -30.68 20.86
CA LEU A 171 9.64 -29.61 20.45
C LEU A 171 10.62 -29.24 21.57
N GLU A 172 10.15 -29.12 22.82
CA GLU A 172 11.04 -28.88 23.97
C GLU A 172 12.03 -30.03 24.19
N LEU A 173 11.59 -31.28 24.03
CA LEU A 173 12.44 -32.46 24.11
C LEU A 173 13.51 -32.43 23.03
N PHE A 174 13.14 -32.16 21.78
CA PHE A 174 14.08 -32.00 20.68
C PHE A 174 15.11 -30.90 20.96
N LEU A 175 14.67 -29.72 21.42
CA LEU A 175 15.57 -28.61 21.74
C LEU A 175 16.54 -28.96 22.87
N ARG A 176 16.08 -29.71 23.88
CA ARG A 176 16.94 -30.20 24.97
C ARG A 176 17.92 -31.28 24.49
N GLU A 177 17.48 -32.23 23.70
CA GLU A 177 18.31 -33.32 23.18
C GLU A 177 19.36 -32.81 22.18
N ALA A 178 19.00 -31.80 21.39
CA ALA A 178 19.92 -31.12 20.48
C ALA A 178 20.83 -30.09 21.18
N ASP A 179 20.71 -29.90 22.51
CA ASP A 179 21.42 -28.88 23.30
C ASP A 179 21.25 -27.44 22.72
N LEU A 180 20.07 -27.17 22.17
CA LEU A 180 19.69 -25.88 21.57
C LEU A 180 18.86 -25.07 22.56
N HIS A 181 19.51 -24.20 23.32
CA HIS A 181 18.84 -23.29 24.25
C HIS A 181 18.31 -22.02 23.56
N ILE A 182 17.11 -22.08 22.99
CA ILE A 182 16.46 -20.91 22.37
C ILE A 182 15.72 -20.09 23.44
N ASP A 183 16.29 -18.96 23.84
CA ASP A 183 15.66 -17.99 24.75
C ASP A 183 15.31 -16.66 24.03
N PRO A 184 14.49 -15.78 24.63
CA PRO A 184 14.14 -14.50 24.01
C PRO A 184 15.33 -13.59 23.71
N ALA A 185 16.44 -13.70 24.46
CA ALA A 185 17.67 -12.95 24.24
C ALA A 185 18.50 -13.49 23.07
N MET A 186 18.23 -14.69 22.55
CA MET A 186 18.84 -15.18 21.30
C MET A 186 18.47 -14.31 20.09
N THR A 187 17.30 -13.66 20.11
CA THR A 187 16.91 -12.69 19.06
C THR A 187 17.45 -11.28 19.32
N ALA A 188 18.02 -11.03 20.51
CA ALA A 188 18.66 -9.77 20.80
C ALA A 188 20.02 -9.72 20.09
N PRO A 189 20.32 -8.63 19.37
CA PRO A 189 21.62 -8.48 18.74
C PRO A 189 22.70 -8.46 19.82
N LYS A 190 23.71 -9.33 19.68
CA LYS A 190 24.91 -9.36 20.56
C LYS A 190 25.85 -8.17 20.33
N TRP A 191 25.45 -7.22 19.48
CA TRP A 191 26.24 -6.06 19.14
C TRP A 191 26.30 -5.10 20.33
N ASP A 192 27.51 -4.80 20.78
CA ASP A 192 27.79 -3.95 21.94
C ASP A 192 27.88 -2.45 21.59
N GLY A 193 27.52 -2.07 20.35
CA GLY A 193 27.56 -0.70 19.87
C GLY A 193 28.92 -0.25 19.32
N ARG A 194 29.96 -1.11 19.33
CA ARG A 194 31.25 -0.78 18.69
C ARG A 194 31.09 -0.65 17.17
N PRO A 195 31.79 0.28 16.49
CA PRO A 195 31.76 0.35 15.04
C PRO A 195 32.10 -1.00 14.41
N VAL A 196 31.34 -1.40 13.39
CA VAL A 196 31.63 -2.62 12.62
C VAL A 196 32.98 -2.45 11.93
N ASP A 197 33.91 -3.37 12.19
CA ASP A 197 35.15 -3.45 11.43
C ASP A 197 34.85 -4.05 10.05
N LEU A 198 34.71 -3.15 9.06
CA LEU A 198 34.38 -3.52 7.70
C LEU A 198 35.48 -4.39 7.07
N ALA A 199 36.75 -4.17 7.44
CA ALA A 199 37.87 -4.89 6.87
C ALA A 199 37.87 -6.35 7.35
N ASP A 200 37.65 -6.57 8.65
CA ASP A 200 37.50 -7.91 9.22
C ASP A 200 36.26 -8.61 8.66
N THR A 201 35.13 -7.92 8.57
CA THR A 201 33.88 -8.51 8.04
C THR A 201 34.04 -8.98 6.59
N LEU A 202 34.68 -8.16 5.74
CA LEU A 202 34.99 -8.53 4.37
C LEU A 202 36.00 -9.68 4.31
N GLY A 203 37.00 -9.68 5.20
CA GLY A 203 37.96 -10.76 5.34
C GLY A 203 37.29 -12.11 5.62
N TRP A 204 36.35 -12.16 6.57
CA TRP A 204 35.58 -13.38 6.87
C TRP A 204 34.69 -13.84 5.71
N LEU A 205 34.07 -12.91 4.97
CA LEU A 205 33.29 -13.23 3.77
C LEU A 205 34.15 -13.89 2.68
N PHE A 206 35.36 -13.36 2.44
CA PHE A 206 36.28 -13.95 1.47
C PHE A 206 36.84 -15.30 1.91
N ILE A 207 37.10 -15.48 3.21
CA ILE A 207 37.54 -16.77 3.75
C ILE A 207 36.43 -17.82 3.60
N ALA A 208 35.17 -17.46 3.91
CA ALA A 208 34.03 -18.36 3.79
C ALA A 208 33.82 -18.84 2.34
N GLU A 209 33.91 -17.93 1.36
CA GLU A 209 33.87 -18.29 -0.07
C GLU A 209 35.01 -19.22 -0.47
N GLN A 210 36.23 -18.97 0.01
CA GLN A 210 37.39 -19.82 -0.29
C GLN A 210 37.29 -21.19 0.36
N THR A 211 36.74 -21.31 1.58
CA THR A 211 36.49 -22.60 2.22
C THR A 211 35.41 -23.41 1.51
N CYS A 212 34.35 -22.77 0.99
CA CYS A 212 33.36 -23.43 0.14
C CYS A 212 33.94 -23.86 -1.22
N ALA A 213 34.92 -23.12 -1.75
CA ALA A 213 35.59 -23.46 -3.00
C ALA A 213 36.66 -24.56 -2.85
N ALA A 214 37.28 -24.67 -1.67
CA ALA A 214 38.37 -25.62 -1.38
C ALA A 214 37.88 -26.95 -0.77
N GLY A 215 36.71 -26.97 -0.14
CA GLY A 215 36.09 -28.18 0.38
C GLY A 215 35.02 -28.70 -0.58
N SER A 216 35.29 -29.81 -1.25
CA SER A 216 34.27 -30.64 -1.89
C SER A 216 33.03 -30.75 -1.00
N CYS A 217 31.86 -30.37 -1.52
CA CYS A 217 30.58 -30.79 -0.95
C CYS A 217 30.51 -32.32 -0.95
N ALA A 218 30.98 -32.95 0.13
CA ALA A 218 30.61 -34.28 0.51
C ALA A 218 29.49 -34.15 1.53
N HIS A 219 28.26 -34.01 1.04
CA HIS A 219 27.08 -34.29 1.83
C HIS A 219 26.86 -35.81 1.82
N ALA A 220 26.96 -36.42 3.01
CA ALA A 220 26.26 -37.63 3.42
C ALA A 220 25.43 -37.25 4.65
#